data_AF-A0A5J5AS76-F1
#
_entry.id   AF-A0A5J5AS76-F1
#
_cell.length_a   1.000
_cell.length_b   1.000
_cell.length_c   1.000
_cell.angle_alpha   90.00
_cell.angle_beta   90.00
_cell.angle_gamma   90.00
#
_symmetry.space_group_name_H-M   'P 1'
#
loop_
_entity.id
_entity.type
_entity.pdbx_description
1 polymer ?
#
loop_
_entity_poly.entity_id
_entity_poly.type
_entity_poly.pdbx_seq_one_letter_code
_entity_poly.pdbx_strand_id
1 'polypeptide(L)'
;MDANSGEEFAVGCLLSIKTTLGDEFEGQVITFDRSSNILAIQEGLKSGSGPRRNIRLLKANYVKEFSFLGQAEDPLDVKKCYLDLTSLQAREESAIREAEIAAERIGVGVTVEAQSIFDALSKTLPVRWDKTVIVVMNEVRVSSPYLSESVTGGTPAANERVRKVLELERKSILRYFTCDVLPGDHWRRLSGFICRSVSHTELFWGLRYLGFSVRRAFVLRDELVPHPVKDQLPNVSYCITSPPPWPEAILLGFQHYLVMLGTTVLIPSTLVPQMGGGNEEKAKMIQTLLFVAGLNTLTQTLFGTRLPAVIGGSFTFVPTTLSIILAGRYSDVLNPQEKFEKIMRGIQGALIVASTLQIVIGFSGLWRNVARFLSPLSAVPLVALTGFGLYEFGFPLLAKCVEIGVPQLIFLIIFSQYIPHLMSGERHVFDRFAVIFSVVIVWIYAHLLTVGGAYKNTPTKTQTSCRTDRAGLIGAAPWIRVPYPFQWGAPTFDAGEAFAMMAASFVALVESTGAFIAVSRYASATPLPPSILSRGVGWQGVGILFSGIFGTGNGSSVSVENAGLLALTRVGSRRVVQISAGFMIFFSILGK
;
A
#
# COMPACT_ATOMS: atom_id res chain seq x y z
N MET A 1 0.42 -48.41 -26.78
CA MET A 1 -0.86 -49.08 -26.49
C MET A 1 -1.94 -48.33 -27.23
N ASP A 2 -2.74 -49.08 -27.99
CA ASP A 2 -3.38 -48.68 -29.23
C ASP A 2 -4.63 -47.78 -29.08
N ALA A 3 -4.74 -46.83 -30.01
CA ALA A 3 -5.91 -46.43 -30.81
C ALA A 3 -7.36 -46.90 -30.45
N ASN A 4 -7.81 -46.81 -29.19
CA ASN A 4 -9.23 -47.00 -28.85
C ASN A 4 -9.79 -46.09 -27.71
N SER A 5 -9.12 -44.99 -27.38
CA SER A 5 -9.40 -44.16 -26.18
C SER A 5 -10.53 -43.11 -26.36
N GLY A 6 -11.59 -43.45 -27.09
CA GLY A 6 -12.71 -42.54 -27.37
C GLY A 6 -13.79 -42.49 -26.27
N GLU A 7 -13.93 -43.57 -25.50
CA GLU A 7 -15.04 -43.84 -24.57
C GLU A 7 -14.65 -43.80 -23.09
N GLU A 8 -13.40 -43.46 -22.78
CA GLU A 8 -12.77 -43.70 -21.47
C GLU A 8 -13.39 -42.88 -20.31
N PHE A 9 -14.00 -41.73 -20.63
CA PHE A 9 -14.72 -40.86 -19.69
C PHE A 9 -16.04 -40.35 -20.29
N ALA A 10 -16.90 -41.26 -20.77
CA ALA A 10 -18.22 -40.86 -21.26
C ALA A 10 -19.10 -40.25 -20.14
N VAL A 11 -19.90 -39.24 -20.50
CA VAL A 11 -20.83 -38.57 -19.57
C VAL A 11 -21.85 -39.57 -19.05
N GLY A 12 -22.12 -39.53 -17.74
CA GLY A 12 -23.06 -40.41 -17.07
C GLY A 12 -22.46 -41.73 -16.57
N CYS A 13 -21.21 -42.06 -16.91
CA CYS A 13 -20.52 -43.24 -16.40
C CYS A 13 -20.20 -43.11 -14.90
N LEU A 14 -20.51 -44.14 -14.12
CA LEU A 14 -20.09 -44.28 -12.73
C LEU A 14 -18.73 -44.96 -12.69
N LEU A 15 -17.72 -44.28 -12.16
CA LEU A 15 -16.35 -44.76 -12.11
C LEU A 15 -15.87 -44.85 -10.66
N SER A 16 -15.13 -45.90 -10.33
CA SER A 16 -14.22 -45.92 -9.18
C SER A 16 -12.85 -45.51 -9.68
N ILE A 17 -12.27 -44.46 -9.09
CA ILE A 17 -11.03 -43.84 -9.57
C ILE A 17 -10.00 -43.86 -8.46
N LYS A 18 -8.79 -44.30 -8.80
CA LYS A 18 -7.61 -44.18 -7.97
C LYS A 18 -6.65 -43.18 -8.56
N THR A 19 -6.24 -42.21 -7.76
CA THR A 19 -5.31 -41.18 -8.18
C THR A 19 -3.86 -41.62 -8.04
N THR A 20 -2.95 -40.92 -8.71
CA THR A 20 -1.49 -41.11 -8.54
C THR A 20 -1.02 -40.79 -7.13
N LEU A 21 -1.80 -40.04 -6.35
CA LEU A 21 -1.53 -39.68 -4.96
C LEU A 21 -2.04 -40.72 -3.96
N GLY A 22 -2.73 -41.76 -4.42
CA GLY A 22 -3.24 -42.85 -3.59
C GLY A 22 -4.69 -42.71 -3.13
N ASP A 23 -5.36 -41.60 -3.45
CA ASP A 23 -6.78 -41.41 -3.12
C ASP A 23 -7.68 -42.28 -4.01
N GLU A 24 -8.60 -43.03 -3.40
CA GLU A 24 -9.67 -43.77 -4.08
C GLU A 24 -11.03 -43.15 -3.77
N PHE A 25 -11.83 -42.88 -4.81
CA PHE A 25 -13.19 -42.38 -4.66
C PHE A 25 -14.08 -42.83 -5.82
N GLU A 26 -15.38 -42.89 -5.57
CA GLU A 26 -16.40 -43.27 -6.55
C GLU A 26 -17.26 -42.05 -6.92
N GLY A 27 -17.54 -41.89 -8.20
CA GLY A 27 -18.42 -40.82 -8.66
C GLY A 27 -18.87 -40.95 -10.10
N GLN A 28 -19.87 -40.14 -10.45
CA GLN A 28 -20.41 -40.08 -11.80
C GLN A 28 -19.69 -39.01 -12.61
N VAL A 29 -19.27 -39.35 -13.83
CA VAL A 29 -18.67 -38.39 -14.77
C VAL A 29 -19.76 -37.43 -15.25
N ILE A 30 -19.59 -36.14 -14.93
CA ILE A 30 -20.48 -35.06 -15.39
C ILE A 30 -20.04 -34.60 -16.78
N THR A 31 -18.73 -34.38 -16.94
CA THR A 31 -18.15 -33.95 -18.22
C THR A 31 -16.64 -34.17 -18.22
N PHE A 32 -16.07 -34.32 -19.40
CA PHE A 32 -14.64 -34.40 -19.63
C PHE A 32 -14.27 -33.47 -20.78
N ASP A 33 -13.51 -32.42 -20.47
CA ASP A 33 -12.97 -31.53 -21.49
C ASP A 33 -11.59 -32.01 -21.93
N ARG A 34 -11.52 -32.48 -23.18
CA ARG A 34 -10.29 -32.97 -23.80
C ARG A 34 -9.24 -31.87 -23.99
N SER A 35 -9.65 -30.62 -24.18
CA SER A 35 -8.72 -29.52 -24.49
C SER A 35 -7.93 -29.08 -23.26
N SER A 36 -8.59 -28.97 -22.11
CA SER A 36 -7.94 -28.68 -20.83
C SER A 36 -7.51 -29.94 -20.04
N ASN A 37 -7.95 -31.11 -20.51
CA ASN A 37 -7.74 -32.41 -19.89
C ASN A 37 -8.29 -32.49 -18.45
N ILE A 38 -9.47 -31.88 -18.24
CA ILE A 38 -10.15 -31.79 -16.95
C ILE A 38 -11.37 -32.70 -16.95
N LEU A 39 -11.43 -33.57 -15.94
CA LEU A 39 -12.50 -34.50 -15.63
C LEU A 39 -13.31 -33.98 -14.43
N ALA A 40 -14.61 -33.79 -14.64
CA ALA A 40 -15.55 -33.36 -13.60
C ALA A 40 -16.40 -34.53 -13.14
N ILE A 41 -16.31 -34.86 -11.85
CA ILE A 41 -16.97 -36.02 -11.25
C ILE A 41 -17.85 -35.59 -10.08
N GLN A 42 -19.06 -36.09 -10.03
CA GLN A 42 -19.94 -35.93 -8.89
C GLN A 42 -19.74 -37.07 -7.89
N GLU A 43 -19.33 -36.76 -6.67
CA GLU A 43 -19.16 -37.75 -5.60
C GLU A 43 -20.49 -37.98 -4.85
N GLY A 44 -20.68 -39.20 -4.34
CA GLY A 44 -21.73 -39.49 -3.35
C GLY A 44 -23.11 -39.87 -3.91
N LEU A 45 -23.17 -40.74 -4.92
CA LEU A 45 -24.43 -41.29 -5.45
C LEU A 45 -25.11 -42.36 -4.56
N LYS A 46 -24.53 -42.69 -3.40
CA LYS A 46 -25.19 -43.62 -2.46
C LYS A 46 -26.49 -42.98 -1.97
N SER A 47 -27.59 -43.60 -2.34
CA SER A 47 -28.98 -43.22 -2.07
C SER A 47 -29.14 -42.74 -0.62
N GLY A 48 -29.20 -41.41 -0.42
CA GLY A 48 -29.35 -40.81 0.92
C GLY A 48 -28.64 -39.47 1.18
N SER A 49 -27.80 -38.93 0.29
CA SER A 49 -27.20 -37.60 0.52
C SER A 49 -28.17 -36.47 0.12
N GLY A 50 -28.24 -35.42 0.97
CA GLY A 50 -29.19 -34.31 0.84
C GLY A 50 -29.02 -33.43 -0.42
N PRO A 51 -29.62 -32.23 -0.48
CA PRO A 51 -29.65 -31.39 -1.69
C PRO A 51 -28.28 -30.86 -2.15
N ARG A 52 -27.20 -31.15 -1.42
CA ARG A 52 -25.84 -30.71 -1.74
C ARG A 52 -25.06 -31.85 -2.39
N ARG A 53 -24.66 -31.64 -3.64
CA ARG A 53 -23.83 -32.56 -4.42
C ARG A 53 -22.39 -32.05 -4.42
N ASN A 54 -21.43 -32.92 -4.11
CA ASN A 54 -20.02 -32.59 -4.17
C ASN A 54 -19.50 -32.85 -5.58
N ILE A 55 -18.91 -31.83 -6.22
CA ILE A 55 -18.29 -31.94 -7.54
C ILE A 55 -16.78 -31.83 -7.35
N ARG A 56 -16.05 -32.83 -7.83
CA ARG A 56 -14.60 -32.88 -7.86
C ARG A 56 -14.10 -32.66 -9.29
N LEU A 57 -13.16 -31.73 -9.44
CA LEU A 57 -12.48 -31.45 -10.71
C LEU A 57 -11.05 -31.96 -10.64
N LEU A 58 -10.64 -32.80 -11.58
CA LEU A 58 -9.32 -33.42 -11.61
C LEU A 58 -8.75 -33.36 -13.02
N LYS A 59 -7.43 -33.25 -13.15
CA LYS A 59 -6.81 -33.52 -14.46
C LYS A 59 -6.76 -35.02 -14.69
N ALA A 60 -7.10 -35.48 -15.89
CA ALA A 60 -7.11 -36.92 -16.18
C ALA A 60 -5.72 -37.57 -16.00
N ASN A 61 -4.63 -36.80 -16.15
CA ASN A 61 -3.27 -37.27 -15.89
C ASN A 61 -3.01 -37.72 -14.44
N TYR A 62 -3.86 -37.31 -13.49
CA TYR A 62 -3.76 -37.75 -12.10
C TYR A 62 -4.54 -39.03 -11.83
N VAL A 63 -5.28 -39.55 -12.80
CA VAL A 63 -5.95 -40.85 -12.69
C VAL A 63 -4.93 -41.94 -13.01
N LYS A 64 -4.64 -42.79 -12.03
CA LYS A 64 -3.68 -43.89 -12.17
C LYS A 64 -4.37 -45.15 -12.70
N GLU A 65 -5.52 -45.47 -12.14
CA GLU A 65 -6.38 -46.57 -12.55
C GLU A 65 -7.84 -46.19 -12.27
N PHE A 66 -8.76 -46.69 -13.10
CA PHE A 66 -10.19 -46.54 -12.88
C PHE A 66 -10.93 -47.81 -13.29
N SER A 67 -12.06 -48.07 -12.65
CA SER A 67 -12.95 -49.17 -12.98
C SER A 67 -14.38 -48.68 -13.21
N PHE A 68 -15.03 -49.23 -14.22
CA PHE A 68 -16.40 -48.89 -14.57
C PHE A 68 -17.38 -49.65 -13.66
N LEU A 69 -18.21 -48.91 -12.93
CA LEU A 69 -19.19 -49.45 -11.98
C LEU A 69 -20.61 -49.52 -12.56
N GLY A 70 -20.91 -48.76 -13.62
CA GLY A 70 -22.23 -48.76 -14.27
C GLY A 70 -22.55 -47.45 -14.98
N GLN A 71 -23.71 -47.37 -15.63
CA GLN A 71 -24.19 -46.16 -16.28
C GLN A 71 -25.35 -45.58 -15.47
N ALA A 72 -25.19 -44.35 -15.00
CA ALA A 72 -26.22 -43.62 -14.29
C ALA A 72 -26.85 -42.57 -15.23
N GLU A 73 -28.07 -42.13 -14.90
CA GLU A 73 -28.79 -41.14 -15.71
C GLU A 73 -27.98 -39.86 -15.87
N ASP A 74 -27.98 -39.27 -17.07
CA ASP A 74 -27.23 -38.05 -17.38
C ASP A 74 -27.62 -36.91 -16.40
N PRO A 75 -26.70 -36.43 -15.55
CA PRO A 75 -26.99 -35.36 -14.61
C PRO A 75 -27.28 -34.02 -15.31
N LEU A 76 -27.01 -33.92 -16.61
CA LEU A 76 -27.28 -32.76 -17.46
C LEU A 76 -28.49 -32.95 -18.39
N ASP A 77 -29.30 -34.00 -18.21
CA ASP A 77 -30.52 -34.19 -19.00
C ASP A 77 -31.47 -33.01 -18.80
N VAL A 78 -31.53 -32.16 -19.82
CA VAL A 78 -32.36 -30.94 -19.86
C VAL A 78 -33.83 -31.27 -19.63
N LYS A 79 -34.29 -32.49 -19.96
CA LYS A 79 -35.68 -32.93 -19.76
C LYS A 79 -36.02 -33.17 -18.28
N LYS A 80 -35.03 -33.37 -17.41
CA LYS A 80 -35.21 -33.58 -15.95
C LYS A 80 -34.80 -32.37 -15.10
N CYS A 81 -34.30 -31.31 -15.72
CA CYS A 81 -33.98 -30.06 -15.04
C CYS A 81 -35.28 -29.29 -14.74
N TYR A 82 -35.97 -29.62 -13.65
CA TYR A 82 -37.13 -28.85 -13.21
C TYR A 82 -36.65 -27.54 -12.58
N LEU A 83 -36.76 -26.44 -13.32
CA LEU A 83 -36.68 -25.10 -12.73
C LEU A 83 -37.89 -24.95 -11.80
N ASP A 84 -37.66 -24.89 -10.49
CA ASP A 84 -38.73 -24.58 -9.54
C ASP A 84 -39.11 -23.11 -9.65
N LEU A 85 -40.04 -22.83 -10.57
CA LEU A 85 -40.56 -21.49 -10.87
C LEU A 85 -41.11 -20.81 -9.61
N THR A 86 -41.69 -21.57 -8.69
CA THR A 86 -42.20 -21.09 -7.41
C THR A 86 -41.08 -20.53 -6.54
N SER A 87 -39.95 -21.23 -6.47
CA SER A 87 -38.78 -20.74 -5.71
C SER A 87 -38.15 -19.50 -6.34
N LEU A 88 -38.17 -19.40 -7.68
CA LEU A 88 -37.65 -18.25 -8.40
C LEU A 88 -38.55 -17.03 -8.22
N GLN A 89 -39.87 -17.21 -8.30
CA GLN A 89 -40.85 -16.16 -8.02
C GLN A 89 -40.75 -15.68 -6.58
N ALA A 90 -40.58 -16.58 -5.61
CA ALA A 90 -40.37 -16.19 -4.21
C ALA A 90 -39.08 -15.37 -4.00
N ARG A 91 -38.00 -15.71 -4.73
CA ARG A 91 -36.73 -14.94 -4.70
C ARG A 91 -36.88 -13.58 -5.38
N GLU A 92 -37.60 -13.52 -6.48
CA GLU A 92 -37.92 -12.27 -7.18
C GLU A 92 -38.75 -11.36 -6.28
N GLU A 93 -39.82 -11.88 -5.67
CA GLU A 93 -40.68 -11.13 -4.75
C GLU A 93 -39.89 -10.61 -3.54
N SER A 94 -39.00 -11.43 -2.97
CA SER A 94 -38.08 -10.99 -1.91
C SER A 94 -37.14 -9.86 -2.37
N ALA A 95 -36.58 -9.96 -3.57
CA ALA A 95 -35.67 -8.96 -4.13
C ALA A 95 -36.39 -7.64 -4.45
N ILE A 96 -37.60 -7.71 -4.99
CA ILE A 96 -38.46 -6.53 -5.23
C ILE A 96 -38.77 -5.85 -3.90
N ARG A 97 -39.18 -6.63 -2.89
CA ARG A 97 -39.48 -6.09 -1.56
C ARG A 97 -38.27 -5.42 -0.90
N GLU A 98 -37.08 -6.01 -1.00
CA GLU A 98 -35.84 -5.40 -0.52
C GLU A 98 -35.50 -4.10 -1.26
N ALA A 99 -35.70 -4.09 -2.59
CA ALA A 99 -35.46 -2.91 -3.42
C ALA A 99 -36.44 -1.77 -3.10
N GLU A 100 -37.71 -2.08 -2.86
CA GLU A 100 -38.71 -1.11 -2.41
C GLU A 100 -38.35 -0.51 -1.04
N ILE A 101 -37.98 -1.35 -0.07
CA ILE A 101 -37.50 -0.88 1.25
C ILE A 101 -36.25 0.00 1.12
N ALA A 102 -35.34 -0.33 0.21
CA ALA A 102 -34.14 0.47 -0.04
C ALA A 102 -34.49 1.81 -0.71
N ALA A 103 -35.44 1.83 -1.64
CA ALA A 103 -35.91 3.04 -2.30
C ALA A 103 -36.62 4.00 -1.33
N GLU A 104 -37.44 3.48 -0.40
CA GLU A 104 -38.11 4.28 0.64
C GLU A 104 -37.13 4.97 1.61
N ARG A 105 -35.89 4.48 1.70
CA ARG A 105 -34.83 5.09 2.52
C ARG A 105 -34.14 6.27 1.83
N ILE A 106 -34.31 6.44 0.53
CA ILE A 106 -33.69 7.53 -0.24
C ILE A 106 -34.63 8.73 -0.25
N GLY A 107 -34.19 9.84 0.34
CA GLY A 107 -34.97 11.07 0.35
C GLY A 107 -34.98 11.73 -1.03
N VAL A 108 -36.16 12.16 -1.49
CA VAL A 108 -36.31 12.87 -2.77
C VAL A 108 -36.17 14.38 -2.53
N GLY A 109 -35.20 15.02 -3.20
CA GLY A 109 -34.95 16.47 -3.06
C GLY A 109 -34.30 16.88 -1.73
N VAL A 110 -33.67 15.94 -1.02
CA VAL A 110 -32.96 16.19 0.24
C VAL A 110 -31.46 16.43 0.00
N THR A 111 -30.80 17.12 0.93
CA THR A 111 -29.35 17.34 0.87
C THR A 111 -28.59 16.06 1.22
N VAL A 112 -27.33 15.96 0.77
CA VAL A 112 -26.44 14.83 1.12
C VAL A 112 -26.26 14.72 2.64
N GLU A 113 -26.21 15.85 3.34
CA GLU A 113 -26.17 15.90 4.80
C GLU A 113 -27.43 15.29 5.44
N ALA A 114 -28.61 15.61 4.90
CA ALA A 114 -29.87 15.07 5.40
C ALA A 114 -29.96 13.55 5.19
N GLN A 115 -29.49 13.04 4.04
CA GLN A 115 -29.43 11.60 3.76
C GLN A 115 -28.47 10.87 4.72
N SER A 116 -27.29 11.44 4.99
CA SER A 116 -26.34 10.86 5.95
C SER A 116 -26.91 10.81 7.37
N ILE A 117 -27.64 11.84 7.79
CA ILE A 117 -28.32 11.88 9.09
C ILE A 117 -29.41 10.81 9.17
N PHE A 118 -30.21 10.65 8.11
CA PHE A 118 -31.24 9.63 8.01
C PHE A 118 -30.64 8.22 8.15
N ASP A 119 -29.57 7.93 7.39
CA ASP A 119 -28.90 6.64 7.41
C ASP A 119 -28.32 6.32 8.80
N ALA A 120 -27.72 7.31 9.47
CA ALA A 120 -27.19 7.15 10.82
C ALA A 120 -28.28 6.87 11.87
N LEU A 121 -29.40 7.60 11.82
CA LEU A 121 -30.55 7.37 12.70
C LEU A 121 -31.17 5.98 12.45
N SER A 122 -31.26 5.57 11.18
CA SER A 122 -31.85 4.29 10.77
C SER A 122 -31.15 3.05 11.33
N LYS A 123 -29.86 3.17 11.71
CA LYS A 123 -29.10 2.08 12.32
C LYS A 123 -29.57 1.72 13.72
N THR A 124 -30.19 2.67 14.42
CA THR A 124 -30.52 2.53 15.85
C THR A 124 -31.98 2.75 16.18
N LEU A 125 -32.73 3.40 15.28
CA LEU A 125 -34.12 3.79 15.48
C LEU A 125 -34.92 3.60 14.18
N PRO A 126 -36.21 3.25 14.26
CA PRO A 126 -37.09 3.23 13.10
C PRO A 126 -37.30 4.66 12.60
N VAL A 127 -36.97 4.90 11.34
CA VAL A 127 -37.05 6.21 10.68
C VAL A 127 -37.68 6.10 9.31
N ARG A 128 -38.39 7.16 8.90
CA ARG A 128 -38.97 7.28 7.56
C ARG A 128 -38.92 8.73 7.09
N TRP A 129 -38.96 8.91 5.77
CA TRP A 129 -39.09 10.23 5.17
C TRP A 129 -40.56 10.69 5.18
N ASP A 130 -40.77 11.97 5.47
CA ASP A 130 -42.00 12.71 5.21
C ASP A 130 -41.62 13.92 4.35
N LYS A 131 -41.62 13.71 3.02
CA LYS A 131 -41.03 14.64 2.04
C LYS A 131 -39.55 14.90 2.37
N THR A 132 -39.23 16.09 2.88
CA THR A 132 -37.87 16.47 3.30
C THR A 132 -37.66 16.30 4.81
N VAL A 133 -38.69 15.98 5.60
CA VAL A 133 -38.60 15.85 7.06
C VAL A 133 -38.28 14.42 7.45
N ILE A 134 -37.37 14.23 8.40
CA ILE A 134 -37.06 12.92 8.95
C ILE A 134 -38.00 12.67 10.13
N VAL A 135 -38.78 11.60 10.07
CA VAL A 135 -39.67 11.18 11.15
C VAL A 135 -39.05 9.98 11.87
N VAL A 136 -38.76 10.15 13.16
CA VAL A 136 -38.14 9.15 14.02
C VAL A 136 -39.19 8.60 14.98
N MET A 137 -39.33 7.27 15.04
CA MET A 137 -40.30 6.58 15.90
C MET A 137 -41.76 7.07 15.73
N ASN A 138 -42.12 7.63 14.57
CA ASN A 138 -43.43 8.24 14.29
C ASN A 138 -43.86 9.41 15.20
N GLU A 139 -43.03 9.83 16.15
CA GLU A 139 -43.35 10.86 17.14
C GLU A 139 -42.44 12.09 17.04
N VAL A 140 -41.17 11.91 16.68
CA VAL A 140 -40.17 12.97 16.63
C VAL A 140 -39.93 13.37 15.17
N ARG A 141 -39.98 14.67 14.89
CA ARG A 141 -39.77 15.26 13.57
C ARG A 141 -38.50 16.09 13.56
N VAL A 142 -37.62 15.83 12.59
CA VAL A 142 -36.39 16.60 12.35
C VAL A 142 -36.51 17.26 10.99
N SER A 143 -36.58 18.59 10.98
CA SER A 143 -36.76 19.40 9.78
C SER A 143 -35.47 20.15 9.41
N SER A 144 -35.35 20.56 8.14
CA SER A 144 -34.26 21.44 7.69
C SER A 144 -34.24 22.72 8.55
N PRO A 145 -33.08 23.19 9.06
CA PRO A 145 -31.69 22.84 8.71
C PRO A 145 -31.06 21.62 9.45
N TYR A 146 -31.87 20.70 9.98
CA TYR A 146 -31.45 19.46 10.67
C TYR A 146 -30.51 19.68 11.86
N LEU A 147 -30.73 20.77 12.61
CA LEU A 147 -30.00 21.10 13.83
C LEU A 147 -30.61 20.38 15.04
N SER A 148 -29.88 20.32 16.15
CA SER A 148 -30.42 19.83 17.43
C SER A 148 -31.63 20.66 17.89
N GLU A 149 -31.68 21.93 17.50
CA GLU A 149 -32.79 22.87 17.71
C GLU A 149 -34.00 22.58 16.81
N SER A 150 -33.81 21.92 15.67
CA SER A 150 -34.85 21.61 14.67
C SER A 150 -35.64 20.32 14.96
N VAL A 151 -35.43 19.73 16.15
CA VAL A 151 -36.11 18.53 16.63
C VAL A 151 -37.39 18.93 17.36
N THR A 152 -38.53 18.46 16.87
CA THR A 152 -39.87 18.82 17.36
C THR A 152 -40.76 17.58 17.54
N GLY A 153 -41.71 17.63 18.47
CA GLY A 153 -42.61 16.50 18.78
C GLY A 153 -42.03 15.49 19.78
N GLY A 154 -42.79 14.44 20.10
CA GLY A 154 -42.36 13.32 20.96
C GLY A 154 -42.09 13.64 22.45
N THR A 155 -41.62 12.63 23.18
CA THR A 155 -41.27 12.76 24.60
C THR A 155 -39.90 13.45 24.79
N PRO A 156 -39.67 14.13 25.92
CA PRO A 156 -38.39 14.80 26.21
C PRO A 156 -37.17 13.86 26.08
N ALA A 157 -37.30 12.62 26.55
CA ALA A 157 -36.24 11.61 26.47
C ALA A 157 -35.91 11.17 25.03
N ALA A 158 -36.92 11.05 24.16
CA ALA A 158 -36.72 10.71 22.75
C ALA A 158 -36.01 11.85 22.00
N ASN A 159 -36.40 13.10 22.27
CA ASN A 159 -35.77 14.28 21.70
C ASN A 159 -34.29 14.39 22.08
N GLU A 160 -33.96 14.13 23.34
CA GLU A 160 -32.57 14.20 23.82
C GLU A 160 -31.68 13.14 23.15
N ARG A 161 -32.20 11.92 22.95
CA ARG A 161 -31.50 10.85 22.22
C ARG A 161 -31.26 11.23 20.76
N VAL A 162 -32.26 11.77 20.06
CA VAL A 162 -32.14 12.19 18.66
C VAL A 162 -31.18 13.38 18.52
N ARG A 163 -31.24 14.36 19.42
CA ARG A 163 -30.28 15.50 19.45
C ARG A 163 -28.83 15.03 19.61
N LYS A 164 -28.58 14.06 20.50
CA LYS A 164 -27.25 13.50 20.70
C LYS A 164 -26.70 12.81 19.45
N VAL A 165 -27.53 12.07 18.72
CA VAL A 165 -27.14 11.44 17.45
C VAL A 165 -26.87 12.50 16.38
N LEU A 166 -27.71 13.52 16.26
CA LEU A 166 -27.51 14.64 15.33
C LEU A 166 -26.19 15.38 15.59
N GLU A 167 -25.85 15.66 16.84
CA GLU A 167 -24.58 16.33 17.18
C GLU A 167 -23.35 15.46 16.88
N LEU A 168 -23.44 14.15 17.15
CA LEU A 168 -22.37 13.21 16.83
C LEU A 168 -22.14 13.09 15.33
N GLU A 169 -23.22 12.99 14.55
CA GLU A 169 -23.14 12.92 13.10
C GLU A 169 -22.69 14.24 12.48
N ARG A 170 -23.13 15.39 12.99
CA ARG A 170 -22.63 16.67 12.50
C ARG A 170 -21.13 16.84 12.76
N LYS A 171 -20.63 16.38 13.92
CA LYS A 171 -19.18 16.27 14.18
C LYS A 171 -18.47 15.26 13.26
N SER A 172 -19.17 14.23 12.78
CA SER A 172 -18.67 13.27 11.79
C SER A 172 -18.60 13.86 10.39
N ILE A 173 -19.68 14.52 9.94
CA ILE A 173 -19.82 15.18 8.64
C ILE A 173 -18.80 16.33 8.50
N LEU A 174 -18.60 17.15 9.54
CA LEU A 174 -17.55 18.18 9.55
C LEU A 174 -16.13 17.59 9.40
N ARG A 175 -15.92 16.35 9.89
CA ARG A 175 -14.66 15.61 9.69
C ARG A 175 -14.55 15.04 8.28
N TYR A 176 -15.65 14.63 7.64
CA TYR A 176 -15.66 14.12 6.26
C TYR A 176 -15.50 15.23 5.20
N PHE A 177 -16.17 16.38 5.33
CA PHE A 177 -16.04 17.50 4.38
C PHE A 177 -14.61 18.06 4.33
N THR A 178 -13.84 17.92 5.41
CA THR A 178 -12.42 18.27 5.40
C THR A 178 -11.56 17.24 4.66
N CYS A 179 -12.03 15.98 4.50
CA CYS A 179 -11.32 14.91 3.79
C CYS A 179 -11.33 15.07 2.25
N ASP A 180 -12.43 15.59 1.67
CA ASP A 180 -12.58 15.66 0.20
C ASP A 180 -11.87 16.86 -0.44
N VAL A 181 -11.57 17.92 0.31
CA VAL A 181 -10.96 19.14 -0.24
C VAL A 181 -9.44 19.07 -0.13
N LEU A 182 -8.77 18.69 -1.22
CA LEU A 182 -7.39 19.14 -1.48
C LEU A 182 -7.43 20.68 -1.58
N PRO A 183 -6.78 21.46 -0.69
CA PRO A 183 -6.82 22.91 -0.80
C PRO A 183 -6.01 23.36 -2.02
N GLY A 184 -6.71 23.61 -3.12
CA GLY A 184 -6.17 24.15 -4.37
C GLY A 184 -6.26 25.67 -4.48
N ASP A 185 -7.04 26.36 -3.64
CA ASP A 185 -7.51 27.70 -3.99
C ASP A 185 -6.94 28.89 -3.20
N HIS A 186 -6.09 28.69 -2.19
CA HIS A 186 -5.51 29.83 -1.45
C HIS A 186 -4.14 30.32 -1.94
N TRP A 187 -3.43 29.58 -2.80
CA TRP A 187 -2.07 29.94 -3.25
C TRP A 187 -1.94 30.47 -4.68
N ARG A 188 -3.06 30.62 -5.42
CA ARG A 188 -3.03 31.20 -6.77
C ARG A 188 -2.70 32.70 -6.81
N ARG A 189 -2.62 33.40 -5.68
CA ARG A 189 -2.26 34.83 -5.63
C ARG A 189 -0.76 35.14 -5.50
N LEU A 190 0.10 34.16 -5.18
CA LEU A 190 1.56 34.40 -5.11
C LEU A 190 2.36 33.78 -6.27
N SER A 191 1.84 32.76 -6.96
CA SER A 191 2.50 32.15 -8.13
C SER A 191 2.25 32.90 -9.46
N GLY A 192 1.54 34.01 -9.42
CA GLY A 192 1.30 34.89 -10.57
C GLY A 192 2.48 35.79 -10.96
N PHE A 193 3.56 35.81 -10.18
CA PHE A 193 4.68 36.75 -10.39
C PHE A 193 5.98 36.13 -10.94
N ILE A 194 6.08 34.80 -11.05
CA ILE A 194 7.32 34.14 -11.54
C ILE A 194 7.10 33.43 -12.90
N CYS A 195 5.85 33.21 -13.34
CA CYS A 195 5.54 32.57 -14.62
C CYS A 195 5.31 33.61 -15.75
N ARG A 196 6.14 34.67 -15.80
CA ARG A 196 6.06 35.74 -16.82
C ARG A 196 7.41 36.09 -17.42
N SER A 197 8.29 35.09 -17.61
CA SER A 197 9.55 35.29 -18.34
C SER A 197 10.12 33.99 -18.92
N VAL A 198 9.34 33.28 -19.75
CA VAL A 198 9.92 32.47 -20.83
C VAL A 198 8.99 32.61 -22.04
N SER A 199 9.47 33.36 -23.03
CA SER A 199 8.82 33.60 -24.32
C SER A 199 8.52 32.27 -25.01
N HIS A 200 7.23 31.93 -25.06
CA HIS A 200 6.70 30.70 -25.62
C HIS A 200 6.44 30.89 -27.12
N THR A 201 7.50 31.05 -27.93
CA THR A 201 7.32 31.34 -29.37
C THR A 201 8.27 30.61 -30.33
N GLU A 202 9.37 30.01 -29.88
CA GLU A 202 10.38 29.44 -30.81
C GLU A 202 10.40 27.91 -30.92
N LEU A 203 9.64 27.17 -30.10
CA LEU A 203 9.57 25.70 -30.16
C LEU A 203 8.40 25.14 -31.00
N PHE A 204 7.56 26.02 -31.54
CA PHE A 204 6.35 25.63 -32.30
C PHE A 204 6.59 25.43 -33.80
N TRP A 205 7.73 25.88 -34.35
CA TRP A 205 8.04 25.72 -35.77
C TRP A 205 8.74 24.39 -36.11
N GLY A 206 9.38 23.72 -35.15
CA GLY A 206 10.08 22.44 -35.38
C GLY A 206 9.18 21.20 -35.47
N LEU A 207 7.98 21.23 -34.88
CA LEU A 207 7.09 20.06 -34.77
C LEU A 207 6.03 19.95 -35.88
N ARG A 208 5.99 20.91 -36.82
CA ARG A 208 5.07 20.87 -37.97
C ARG A 208 5.58 20.02 -39.13
N TYR A 209 6.84 19.58 -39.10
CA TYR A 209 7.45 18.66 -40.08
C TYR A 209 7.16 17.17 -39.84
N LEU A 210 6.51 16.81 -38.72
CA LEU A 210 6.27 15.42 -38.30
C LEU A 210 4.80 14.96 -38.35
N GLY A 211 3.91 15.71 -39.01
CA GLY A 211 2.56 15.23 -39.35
C GLY A 211 1.60 14.94 -38.17
N PHE A 212 1.91 15.37 -36.94
CA PHE A 212 1.00 15.21 -35.80
C PHE A 212 -0.06 16.32 -35.76
N SER A 213 -1.30 15.98 -36.12
CA SER A 213 -2.47 16.83 -35.95
C SER A 213 -2.90 16.90 -34.47
N VAL A 214 -2.47 17.93 -33.74
CA VAL A 214 -2.97 18.24 -32.39
C VAL A 214 -4.30 19.01 -32.53
N ARG A 215 -5.43 18.31 -32.43
CA ARG A 215 -6.73 18.98 -32.22
C ARG A 215 -6.80 19.53 -30.80
N ARG A 216 -6.92 20.85 -30.65
CA ARG A 216 -7.37 21.50 -29.41
C ARG A 216 -8.82 21.08 -29.14
N ALA A 217 -9.04 20.20 -28.16
CA ALA A 217 -10.34 20.10 -27.52
C ALA A 217 -10.42 21.20 -26.45
N PHE A 218 -11.13 22.28 -26.78
CA PHE A 218 -11.55 23.28 -25.81
C PHE A 218 -12.70 22.66 -25.01
N VAL A 219 -12.39 22.03 -23.88
CA VAL A 219 -13.42 21.55 -22.95
C VAL A 219 -13.93 22.76 -22.18
N LEU A 220 -15.19 23.11 -22.41
CA LEU A 220 -15.97 24.06 -21.61
C LEU A 220 -15.87 23.71 -20.13
N ARG A 221 -16.04 24.69 -19.23
CA ARG A 221 -16.15 24.46 -17.79
C ARG A 221 -17.32 23.50 -17.54
N ASP A 222 -17.01 22.21 -17.40
CA ASP A 222 -17.94 21.28 -16.76
C ASP A 222 -18.06 21.73 -15.31
N GLU A 223 -19.31 21.87 -14.86
CA GLU A 223 -19.67 21.89 -13.45
C GLU A 223 -18.90 20.77 -12.74
N LEU A 224 -18.39 21.06 -11.54
CA LEU A 224 -17.71 20.07 -10.70
C LEU A 224 -18.71 18.96 -10.32
N VAL A 225 -18.90 18.00 -11.21
CA VAL A 225 -19.63 16.77 -10.90
C VAL A 225 -18.77 16.01 -9.89
N PRO A 226 -19.28 15.73 -8.67
CA PRO A 226 -18.54 14.94 -7.71
C PRO A 226 -18.20 13.60 -8.36
N HIS A 227 -16.91 13.29 -8.44
CA HIS A 227 -16.46 12.02 -8.97
C HIS A 227 -17.12 10.90 -8.15
N PRO A 228 -17.66 9.85 -8.81
CA PRO A 228 -18.23 8.72 -8.07
C PRO A 228 -17.19 8.17 -7.11
N VAL A 229 -17.60 7.98 -5.85
CA VAL A 229 -16.74 7.50 -4.76
C VAL A 229 -16.26 6.10 -5.14
N LYS A 230 -15.05 5.98 -5.68
CA LYS A 230 -14.37 4.68 -5.78
C LYS A 230 -14.01 4.23 -4.37
N ASP A 231 -14.07 2.92 -4.12
CA ASP A 231 -13.80 2.28 -2.82
C ASP A 231 -12.61 2.91 -2.07
N GLN A 232 -12.94 3.84 -1.16
CA GLN A 232 -12.07 4.39 -0.13
C GLN A 232 -12.02 3.40 1.04
N LEU A 233 -10.97 3.44 1.86
CA LEU A 233 -10.95 2.60 3.07
C LEU A 233 -12.07 3.05 4.01
N PRO A 234 -13.03 2.16 4.38
CA PRO A 234 -14.02 2.50 5.38
C PRO A 234 -13.34 2.68 6.75
N ASN A 235 -13.82 3.65 7.55
CA ASN A 235 -13.37 3.91 8.92
C ASN A 235 -11.93 4.46 9.08
N VAL A 236 -11.49 5.36 8.20
CA VAL A 236 -10.28 6.17 8.43
C VAL A 236 -10.47 7.11 9.61
N SER A 237 -9.53 7.10 10.56
CA SER A 237 -9.64 7.86 11.81
C SER A 237 -9.25 9.34 11.63
N TYR A 238 -8.26 9.60 10.79
CA TYR A 238 -7.78 10.94 10.46
C TYR A 238 -7.46 11.04 8.97
N CYS A 239 -8.06 12.02 8.29
CA CYS A 239 -7.79 12.29 6.88
C CYS A 239 -6.55 13.17 6.68
N ILE A 240 -6.16 13.37 5.41
CA ILE A 240 -4.97 14.11 4.99
C ILE A 240 -4.84 15.50 5.64
N THR A 241 -5.95 16.22 5.74
CA THR A 241 -6.04 17.61 6.22
C THR A 241 -6.42 17.72 7.69
N SER A 242 -6.82 16.61 8.33
CA SER A 242 -7.28 16.57 9.71
C SER A 242 -6.19 15.96 10.61
N PRO A 243 -5.36 16.78 11.27
CA PRO A 243 -4.29 16.26 12.11
C PRO A 243 -4.83 15.73 13.44
N PRO A 244 -4.28 14.61 13.96
CA PRO A 244 -4.51 14.20 15.34
C PRO A 244 -4.00 15.26 16.35
N PRO A 245 -4.43 15.17 17.62
CA PRO A 245 -3.82 15.94 18.71
C PRO A 245 -2.30 15.80 18.72
N TRP A 246 -1.59 16.85 19.12
CA TRP A 246 -0.12 16.90 19.06
C TRP A 246 0.59 15.68 19.67
N PRO A 247 0.25 15.18 20.87
CA PRO A 247 0.91 14.01 21.45
C PRO A 247 0.72 12.75 20.59
N GLU A 248 -0.49 12.51 20.09
CA GLU A 248 -0.79 11.39 19.20
C GLU A 248 -0.06 11.54 17.85
N ALA A 249 -0.02 12.77 17.30
CA ALA A 249 0.69 13.06 16.06
C ALA A 249 2.20 12.82 16.17
N ILE A 250 2.80 13.16 17.31
CA ILE A 250 4.23 12.97 17.58
C ILE A 250 4.55 11.47 17.69
N LEU A 251 3.76 10.71 18.44
CA LEU A 251 3.96 9.26 18.58
C LEU A 251 3.80 8.53 17.24
N LEU A 252 2.76 8.86 16.47
CA LEU A 252 2.56 8.27 15.14
C LEU A 252 3.66 8.69 14.16
N GLY A 253 4.15 9.93 14.24
CA GLY A 253 5.28 10.40 13.42
C GLY A 253 6.57 9.64 13.75
N PHE A 254 6.79 9.36 15.04
CA PHE A 254 7.90 8.51 15.50
C PHE A 254 7.75 7.07 15.00
N GLN A 255 6.53 6.52 14.96
CA GLN A 255 6.27 5.19 14.41
C GLN A 255 6.64 5.07 12.93
N HIS A 256 6.25 6.06 12.10
CA HIS A 256 6.66 6.11 10.69
C HIS A 256 8.19 6.18 10.53
N TYR A 257 8.87 6.87 11.44
CA TYR A 257 10.33 6.92 11.46
C TYR A 257 10.92 5.54 11.80
N LEU A 258 10.40 4.85 12.82
CA LEU A 258 10.87 3.51 13.22
C LEU A 258 10.74 2.50 12.07
N VAL A 259 9.62 2.54 11.34
CA VAL A 259 9.42 1.66 10.17
C VAL A 259 10.46 1.97 9.09
N MET A 260 10.68 3.25 8.77
CA MET A 260 11.67 3.66 7.77
C MET A 260 13.13 3.36 8.19
N LEU A 261 13.42 3.31 9.49
CA LEU A 261 14.76 3.02 10.00
C LEU A 261 15.24 1.62 9.58
N GLY A 262 14.33 0.64 9.49
CA GLY A 262 14.66 -0.73 9.08
C GLY A 262 15.40 -0.78 7.74
N THR A 263 14.81 -0.21 6.69
CA THR A 263 15.40 -0.19 5.34
C THR A 263 16.61 0.74 5.25
N THR A 264 16.58 1.86 5.97
CA THR A 264 17.69 2.82 6.06
C THR A 264 18.95 2.21 6.66
N VAL A 265 18.83 1.30 7.63
CA VAL A 265 19.97 0.58 8.22
C VAL A 265 20.36 -0.64 7.38
N LEU A 266 19.36 -1.31 6.78
CA LEU A 266 19.58 -2.54 6.01
C LEU A 266 20.44 -2.27 4.76
N ILE A 267 20.11 -1.26 3.97
CA ILE A 267 20.82 -0.95 2.71
C ILE A 267 22.33 -0.74 2.95
N PRO A 268 22.80 0.20 3.80
CA PRO A 268 24.22 0.37 4.08
C PRO A 268 24.86 -0.86 4.73
N SER A 269 24.11 -1.61 5.57
CA SER A 269 24.62 -2.85 6.17
C SER A 269 24.98 -3.92 5.13
N THR A 270 24.32 -3.92 3.98
CA THR A 270 24.61 -4.85 2.87
C THR A 270 25.67 -4.34 1.90
N LEU A 271 25.70 -3.02 1.65
CA LEU A 271 26.53 -2.42 0.61
C LEU A 271 27.94 -2.04 1.12
N VAL A 272 28.04 -1.42 2.30
CA VAL A 272 29.31 -0.85 2.81
C VAL A 272 30.40 -1.90 3.00
N PRO A 273 30.13 -3.11 3.55
CA PRO A 273 31.16 -4.13 3.67
C PRO A 273 31.73 -4.59 2.31
N GLN A 274 30.91 -4.57 1.25
CA GLN A 274 31.36 -4.97 -0.10
C GLN A 274 32.24 -3.91 -0.77
N MET A 275 32.09 -2.65 -0.37
CA MET A 275 32.95 -1.55 -0.80
C MET A 275 34.30 -1.52 -0.07
N GLY A 276 34.46 -2.29 1.02
CA GLY A 276 35.63 -2.24 1.91
C GLY A 276 35.51 -1.24 3.07
N GLY A 277 34.31 -0.67 3.30
CA GLY A 277 34.07 0.25 4.41
C GLY A 277 33.81 -0.47 5.74
N GLY A 278 34.18 0.17 6.85
CA GLY A 278 33.99 -0.32 8.21
C GLY A 278 32.70 0.21 8.85
N ASN A 279 32.64 0.14 10.19
CA ASN A 279 31.49 0.62 10.96
C ASN A 279 31.36 2.14 10.92
N GLU A 280 32.45 2.88 10.73
CA GLU A 280 32.44 4.35 10.65
C GLU A 280 31.81 4.82 9.33
N GLU A 281 32.26 4.28 8.20
CA GLU A 281 31.69 4.57 6.88
C GLU A 281 30.22 4.13 6.82
N LYS A 282 29.90 2.99 7.44
CA LYS A 282 28.53 2.50 7.59
C LYS A 282 27.65 3.48 8.36
N ALA A 283 28.11 3.96 9.51
CA ALA A 283 27.36 4.94 10.30
C ALA A 283 27.16 6.25 9.52
N LYS A 284 28.20 6.76 8.85
CA LYS A 284 28.13 7.97 8.01
C LYS A 284 27.12 7.82 6.87
N MET A 285 27.09 6.65 6.21
CA MET A 285 26.14 6.37 5.13
C MET A 285 24.70 6.26 5.65
N ILE A 286 24.47 5.60 6.80
CA ILE A 286 23.15 5.53 7.46
C ILE A 286 22.61 6.93 7.78
N GLN A 287 23.44 7.77 8.42
CA GLN A 287 23.08 9.14 8.75
C GLN A 287 22.72 9.96 7.50
N THR A 288 23.53 9.84 6.45
CA THR A 288 23.30 10.56 5.19
C THR A 288 22.01 10.11 4.52
N LEU A 289 21.77 8.79 4.44
CA LEU A 289 20.56 8.23 3.85
C LEU A 289 19.31 8.68 4.61
N LEU A 290 19.36 8.68 5.96
CA LEU A 290 18.26 9.14 6.81
C LEU A 290 17.99 10.64 6.65
N PHE A 291 19.03 11.47 6.61
CA PHE A 291 18.91 12.92 6.41
C PHE A 291 18.22 13.24 5.08
N VAL A 292 18.69 12.63 3.99
CA VAL A 292 18.14 12.85 2.65
C VAL A 292 16.72 12.26 2.53
N ALA A 293 16.43 11.13 3.18
CA ALA A 293 15.07 10.58 3.26
C ALA A 293 14.09 11.58 3.92
N GLY A 294 14.52 12.26 4.99
CA GLY A 294 13.76 13.33 5.63
C GLY A 294 13.50 14.52 4.69
N LEU A 295 14.52 15.02 3.99
CA LEU A 295 14.37 16.08 3.00
C LEU A 295 13.44 15.69 1.84
N ASN A 296 13.58 14.45 1.35
CA ASN A 296 12.77 13.92 0.27
C ASN A 296 11.30 13.75 0.71
N THR A 297 11.07 13.31 1.94
CA THR A 297 9.72 13.21 2.50
C THR A 297 9.07 14.59 2.66
N LEU A 298 9.80 15.60 3.12
CA LEU A 298 9.29 16.97 3.21
C LEU A 298 8.96 17.56 1.84
N THR A 299 9.87 17.43 0.86
CA THR A 299 9.65 17.93 -0.50
C THR A 299 8.47 17.23 -1.17
N GLN A 300 8.30 15.92 -0.96
CA GLN A 300 7.17 15.16 -1.50
C GLN A 300 5.82 15.55 -0.88
N THR A 301 5.78 15.76 0.43
CA THR A 301 4.55 16.13 1.17
C THR A 301 4.16 17.60 0.98
N LEU A 302 5.12 18.48 0.64
CA LEU A 302 4.88 19.91 0.40
C LEU A 302 4.62 20.23 -1.08
N PHE A 303 5.49 19.78 -1.97
CA PHE A 303 5.49 20.17 -3.39
C PHE A 303 5.12 19.03 -4.35
N GLY A 304 5.46 17.78 -4.00
CA GLY A 304 5.20 16.58 -4.78
C GLY A 304 3.72 16.21 -4.88
N THR A 305 3.35 15.00 -4.47
CA THR A 305 1.93 14.58 -4.48
C THR A 305 1.10 15.27 -3.41
N ARG A 306 1.74 15.80 -2.34
CA ARG A 306 1.06 16.31 -1.12
C ARG A 306 0.27 15.25 -0.36
N LEU A 307 0.50 13.98 -0.67
CA LEU A 307 0.00 12.84 0.10
C LEU A 307 0.89 12.59 1.33
N PRO A 308 0.42 11.84 2.32
CA PRO A 308 1.23 11.33 3.43
C PRO A 308 2.19 10.22 2.95
N ALA A 309 3.00 10.47 1.92
CA ALA A 309 3.96 9.51 1.39
C ALA A 309 5.35 9.73 2.00
N VAL A 310 5.88 8.73 2.67
CA VAL A 310 7.27 8.71 3.15
C VAL A 310 8.19 8.32 1.99
N ILE A 311 9.29 9.06 1.81
CA ILE A 311 10.33 8.74 0.84
C ILE A 311 11.57 8.24 1.56
N GLY A 312 12.20 7.19 1.04
CA GLY A 312 13.38 6.59 1.64
C GLY A 312 14.23 5.83 0.64
N GLY A 313 15.31 5.20 1.11
CA GLY A 313 16.15 4.34 0.28
C GLY A 313 15.35 3.17 -0.30
N SER A 314 15.56 2.84 -1.58
CA SER A 314 14.83 1.75 -2.25
C SER A 314 15.72 0.56 -2.59
N PHE A 315 15.17 -0.63 -2.41
CA PHE A 315 15.84 -1.88 -2.80
C PHE A 315 15.97 -2.04 -4.31
N THR A 316 15.17 -1.33 -5.11
CA THR A 316 15.29 -1.33 -6.58
C THR A 316 16.68 -0.89 -7.05
N PHE A 317 17.35 -0.04 -6.28
CA PHE A 317 18.69 0.45 -6.58
C PHE A 317 19.80 -0.45 -6.04
N VAL A 318 19.53 -1.36 -5.10
CA VAL A 318 20.56 -2.20 -4.46
C VAL A 318 21.28 -3.12 -5.47
N PRO A 319 20.60 -3.88 -6.35
CA PRO A 319 21.28 -4.70 -7.35
C PRO A 319 22.19 -3.89 -8.28
N THR A 320 21.73 -2.72 -8.68
CA THR A 320 22.46 -1.80 -9.54
C THR A 320 23.69 -1.23 -8.84
N THR A 321 23.55 -0.83 -7.58
CA THR A 321 24.66 -0.39 -6.76
C THR A 321 25.67 -1.51 -6.54
N LEU A 322 25.23 -2.75 -6.30
CA LEU A 322 26.12 -3.93 -6.23
C LEU A 322 26.88 -4.15 -7.54
N SER A 323 26.22 -3.99 -8.69
CA SER A 323 26.89 -4.05 -9.99
C SER A 323 28.00 -3.01 -10.13
N ILE A 324 27.82 -1.80 -9.58
CA ILE A 324 28.85 -0.75 -9.57
C ILE A 324 29.99 -1.14 -8.61
N ILE A 325 29.67 -1.62 -7.40
CA ILE A 325 30.66 -2.04 -6.40
C ILE A 325 31.59 -3.13 -6.95
N LEU A 326 31.03 -4.07 -7.71
CA LEU A 326 31.74 -5.22 -8.29
C LEU A 326 32.38 -4.91 -9.66
N ALA A 327 32.30 -3.68 -10.15
CA ALA A 327 32.89 -3.31 -11.42
C ALA A 327 34.43 -3.45 -11.38
N GLY A 328 35.00 -4.04 -12.44
CA GLY A 328 36.44 -4.29 -12.54
C GLY A 328 37.30 -3.03 -12.42
N ARG A 329 36.78 -1.83 -12.72
CA ARG A 329 37.53 -0.57 -12.58
C ARG A 329 37.94 -0.21 -11.14
N TYR A 330 37.36 -0.89 -10.15
CA TYR A 330 37.70 -0.72 -8.73
C TYR A 330 38.53 -1.88 -8.16
N SER A 331 38.90 -2.89 -8.96
CA SER A 331 39.71 -4.02 -8.47
C SER A 331 41.14 -3.63 -8.10
N ASP A 332 41.68 -2.60 -8.76
CA ASP A 332 43.09 -2.24 -8.67
C ASP A 332 43.42 -1.42 -7.41
N VAL A 333 42.41 -1.01 -6.64
CA VAL A 333 42.58 -0.21 -5.43
C VAL A 333 42.76 -1.13 -4.22
N LEU A 334 44.00 -1.21 -3.71
CA LEU A 334 44.36 -2.05 -2.56
C LEU A 334 43.87 -1.48 -1.22
N ASN A 335 43.80 -0.15 -1.08
CA ASN A 335 43.37 0.51 0.15
C ASN A 335 41.85 0.47 0.31
N PRO A 336 41.29 -0.16 1.38
CA PRO A 336 39.84 -0.32 1.52
C PRO A 336 39.06 1.00 1.65
N GLN A 337 39.62 1.98 2.35
CA GLN A 337 38.97 3.30 2.52
C GLN A 337 38.96 4.09 1.21
N GLU A 338 40.07 4.10 0.47
CA GLU A 338 40.16 4.75 -0.83
C GLU A 338 39.21 4.08 -1.84
N LYS A 339 39.12 2.75 -1.80
CA LYS A 339 38.18 1.98 -2.61
C LYS A 339 36.74 2.37 -2.30
N PHE A 340 36.38 2.46 -1.01
CA PHE A 340 35.07 2.90 -0.57
C PHE A 340 34.73 4.30 -1.11
N GLU A 341 35.61 5.29 -0.94
CA GLU A 341 35.37 6.65 -1.42
C GLU A 341 35.23 6.70 -2.95
N LYS A 342 36.09 5.99 -3.68
CA LYS A 342 36.06 5.96 -5.15
C LYS A 342 34.77 5.35 -5.68
N ILE A 343 34.29 4.27 -5.07
CA ILE A 343 33.00 3.65 -5.42
C ILE A 343 31.85 4.60 -5.09
N MET A 344 31.86 5.24 -3.92
CA MET A 344 30.83 6.21 -3.54
C MET A 344 30.77 7.39 -4.52
N ARG A 345 31.91 7.89 -5.00
CA ARG A 345 31.95 8.94 -6.04
C ARG A 345 31.36 8.48 -7.38
N GLY A 346 31.55 7.22 -7.77
CA GLY A 346 30.91 6.62 -8.95
C GLY A 346 29.40 6.54 -8.80
N ILE A 347 28.92 6.03 -7.66
CA ILE A 347 27.48 5.95 -7.36
C ILE A 347 26.84 7.34 -7.32
N GLN A 348 27.52 8.35 -6.73
CA GLN A 348 27.05 9.74 -6.75
C GLN A 348 26.83 10.25 -8.18
N GLY A 349 27.82 10.07 -9.06
CA GLY A 349 27.72 10.51 -10.46
C GLY A 349 26.62 9.78 -11.22
N ALA A 350 26.52 8.47 -11.05
CA ALA A 350 25.48 7.65 -11.66
C ALA A 350 24.07 8.06 -11.20
N LEU A 351 23.87 8.34 -9.90
CA LEU A 351 22.60 8.82 -9.36
C LEU A 351 22.23 10.22 -9.86
N ILE A 352 23.21 11.13 -9.96
CA ILE A 352 23.00 12.47 -10.54
C ILE A 352 22.49 12.35 -11.97
N VAL A 353 23.12 11.53 -12.81
CA VAL A 353 22.67 11.31 -14.19
C VAL A 353 21.30 10.64 -14.22
N ALA A 354 21.09 9.58 -13.43
CA ALA A 354 19.81 8.87 -13.37
C ALA A 354 18.64 9.77 -12.94
N SER A 355 18.88 10.71 -12.02
CA SER A 355 17.86 11.64 -11.57
C SER A 355 17.30 12.51 -12.70
N THR A 356 18.13 12.87 -13.69
CA THR A 356 17.71 13.73 -14.81
C THR A 356 16.60 13.09 -15.62
N LEU A 357 16.66 11.78 -15.86
CA LEU A 357 15.64 11.01 -16.57
C LEU A 357 14.29 11.15 -15.88
N GLN A 358 14.25 10.93 -14.56
CA GLN A 358 13.01 10.97 -13.79
C GLN A 358 12.45 12.40 -13.62
N ILE A 359 13.32 13.39 -13.46
CA ILE A 359 12.95 14.81 -13.44
C ILE A 359 12.28 15.20 -14.77
N VAL A 360 12.90 14.85 -15.90
CA VAL A 360 12.38 15.15 -17.23
C VAL A 360 11.06 14.43 -17.47
N ILE A 361 10.97 13.13 -17.21
CA ILE A 361 9.74 12.33 -17.39
C ILE A 361 8.60 12.85 -16.51
N GLY A 362 8.90 13.22 -15.26
CA GLY A 362 7.93 13.69 -14.29
C GLY A 362 7.39 15.10 -14.58
N PHE A 363 8.28 16.08 -14.81
CA PHE A 363 7.87 17.48 -15.02
C PHE A 363 7.43 17.80 -16.45
N SER A 364 7.90 17.07 -17.48
CA SER A 364 7.39 17.23 -18.85
C SER A 364 5.93 16.79 -19.00
N GLY A 365 5.40 16.06 -18.03
CA GLY A 365 4.07 15.46 -18.13
C GLY A 365 4.03 14.22 -19.02
N LEU A 366 5.17 13.67 -19.47
CA LEU A 366 5.19 12.42 -20.21
C LEU A 366 4.60 11.28 -19.38
N TRP A 367 4.95 11.23 -18.08
CA TRP A 367 4.39 10.24 -17.16
C TRP A 367 2.87 10.34 -17.01
N ARG A 368 2.30 11.55 -17.16
CA ARG A 368 0.84 11.77 -17.15
C ARG A 368 0.13 10.92 -18.21
N ASN A 369 0.73 10.75 -19.39
CA ASN A 369 0.12 9.96 -20.47
C ASN A 369 0.16 8.47 -20.14
N VAL A 370 1.28 7.98 -19.62
CA VAL A 370 1.41 6.57 -19.18
C VAL A 370 0.45 6.29 -18.02
N ALA A 371 0.41 7.17 -17.03
CA ALA A 371 -0.46 7.03 -15.86
C ALA A 371 -1.96 6.99 -16.18
N ARG A 372 -2.39 7.54 -17.32
CA ARG A 372 -3.80 7.42 -17.76
C ARG A 372 -4.18 5.99 -18.15
N PHE A 373 -3.22 5.18 -18.56
CA PHE A 373 -3.44 3.78 -18.91
C PHE A 373 -3.40 2.85 -17.69
N LEU A 374 -2.97 3.35 -16.52
CA LEU A 374 -2.95 2.57 -15.29
C LEU A 374 -4.38 2.39 -14.76
N SER A 375 -4.93 1.20 -15.02
CA SER A 375 -6.19 0.75 -14.43
C SER A 375 -5.94 0.09 -13.06
N PRO A 376 -6.94 0.00 -12.17
CA PRO A 376 -6.83 -0.75 -10.92
C PRO A 376 -6.36 -2.21 -11.13
N LEU A 377 -6.76 -2.83 -12.26
CA LEU A 377 -6.34 -4.19 -12.63
C LEU A 377 -4.82 -4.30 -12.84
N SER A 378 -4.18 -3.25 -13.35
CA SER A 378 -2.71 -3.19 -13.50
C SER A 378 -2.00 -2.71 -12.22
N ALA A 379 -2.64 -1.85 -11.42
CA ALA A 379 -2.04 -1.26 -10.24
C ALA A 379 -1.96 -2.22 -9.04
N VAL A 380 -2.96 -3.10 -8.87
CA VAL A 380 -3.00 -4.03 -7.72
C VAL A 380 -1.85 -5.05 -7.77
N PRO A 381 -1.60 -5.77 -8.89
CA PRO A 381 -0.46 -6.68 -8.98
C PRO A 381 0.87 -5.95 -8.79
N LEU A 382 1.00 -4.73 -9.33
CA LEU A 382 2.20 -3.92 -9.17
C LEU A 382 2.50 -3.64 -7.70
N VAL A 383 1.52 -3.11 -6.95
CA VAL A 383 1.67 -2.83 -5.52
C VAL A 383 1.94 -4.10 -4.71
N ALA A 384 1.24 -5.19 -5.03
CA ALA A 384 1.41 -6.47 -4.35
C ALA A 384 2.82 -7.05 -4.54
N LEU A 385 3.32 -7.10 -5.77
CA LEU A 385 4.65 -7.62 -6.07
C LEU A 385 5.75 -6.77 -5.43
N THR A 386 5.60 -5.45 -5.42
CA THR A 386 6.54 -4.58 -4.70
C THR A 386 6.56 -4.90 -3.20
N GLY A 387 5.38 -5.06 -2.58
CA GLY A 387 5.29 -5.42 -1.16
C GLY A 387 5.88 -6.79 -0.85
N PHE A 388 5.54 -7.81 -1.65
CA PHE A 388 6.08 -9.17 -1.46
C PHE A 388 7.58 -9.26 -1.73
N GLY A 389 8.12 -8.45 -2.65
CA GLY A 389 9.57 -8.40 -2.90
C GLY A 389 10.38 -8.01 -1.66
N LEU A 390 9.83 -7.16 -0.77
CA LEU A 390 10.50 -6.81 0.49
C LEU A 390 10.61 -7.99 1.46
N TYR A 391 9.70 -8.96 1.37
CA TYR A 391 9.72 -10.16 2.20
C TYR A 391 10.97 -11.01 1.93
N GLU A 392 11.39 -11.13 0.67
CA GLU A 392 12.60 -11.87 0.29
C GLU A 392 13.86 -11.26 0.92
N PHE A 393 13.86 -9.96 1.21
CA PHE A 393 15.00 -9.29 1.85
C PHE A 393 14.89 -9.28 3.38
N GLY A 394 13.70 -9.03 3.93
CA GLY A 394 13.50 -8.91 5.38
C GLY A 394 13.55 -10.24 6.12
N PHE A 395 12.94 -11.30 5.56
CA PHE A 395 12.81 -12.58 6.25
C PHE A 395 14.15 -13.29 6.51
N PRO A 396 15.11 -13.33 5.57
CA PRO A 396 16.44 -13.89 5.83
C PRO A 396 17.20 -13.18 6.95
N LEU A 397 16.95 -11.88 7.18
CA LEU A 397 17.56 -11.18 8.30
C LEU A 397 16.96 -11.60 9.64
N LEU A 398 15.65 -11.77 9.71
CA LEU A 398 14.99 -12.31 10.90
C LEU A 398 15.49 -13.74 11.19
N ALA A 399 15.73 -14.54 10.15
CA ALA A 399 16.26 -15.89 10.28
C ALA A 399 17.70 -15.97 10.84
N LYS A 400 18.51 -14.90 10.71
CA LYS A 400 19.85 -14.86 11.33
C LYS A 400 19.80 -14.89 12.87
N CYS A 401 18.69 -14.40 13.44
CA CYS A 401 18.43 -14.36 14.89
C CYS A 401 16.98 -14.71 15.15
N VAL A 402 16.65 -15.97 14.92
CA VAL A 402 15.29 -16.50 15.05
C VAL A 402 14.72 -16.29 16.45
N GLU A 403 15.57 -16.30 17.48
CA GLU A 403 15.21 -16.12 18.89
C GLU A 403 14.63 -14.73 19.17
N ILE A 404 15.00 -13.71 18.40
CA ILE A 404 14.48 -12.34 18.54
C ILE A 404 13.43 -12.07 17.46
N GLY A 405 13.66 -12.56 16.24
CA GLY A 405 12.79 -12.34 15.10
C GLY A 405 11.40 -12.98 15.25
N VAL A 406 11.32 -14.21 15.76
CA VAL A 406 10.03 -14.89 15.96
C VAL A 406 9.18 -14.19 17.02
N PRO A 407 9.71 -13.83 18.22
CA PRO A 407 8.96 -13.01 19.17
C PRO A 407 8.50 -11.67 18.59
N GLN A 408 9.30 -10.98 17.78
CA GLN A 408 8.87 -9.75 17.11
C GLN A 408 7.62 -9.95 16.26
N LEU A 409 7.58 -11.01 15.45
CA LEU A 409 6.41 -11.34 14.63
C LEU A 409 5.20 -11.72 15.48
N ILE A 410 5.40 -12.53 16.52
CA ILE A 410 4.33 -12.94 17.44
C ILE A 410 3.73 -11.73 18.14
N PHE A 411 4.54 -10.87 18.73
CA PHE A 411 4.05 -9.67 19.42
C PHE A 411 3.35 -8.73 18.44
N LEU A 412 3.89 -8.52 17.24
CA LEU A 412 3.23 -7.71 16.22
C LEU A 412 1.84 -8.25 15.87
N ILE A 413 1.69 -9.57 15.65
CA ILE A 413 0.38 -10.20 15.36
C ILE A 413 -0.57 -10.08 16.55
N ILE A 414 -0.07 -10.29 17.78
CA ILE A 414 -0.90 -10.18 18.99
C ILE A 414 -1.45 -8.75 19.15
N PHE A 415 -0.60 -7.72 19.03
CA PHE A 415 -1.02 -6.33 19.19
C PHE A 415 -1.88 -5.82 18.03
N SER A 416 -1.62 -6.26 16.80
CA SER A 416 -2.37 -5.79 15.61
C SER A 416 -3.68 -6.55 15.37
N GLN A 417 -3.75 -7.86 15.64
CA GLN A 417 -4.90 -8.69 15.26
C GLN A 417 -5.67 -9.27 16.45
N TYR A 418 -4.97 -9.74 17.49
CA TYR A 418 -5.61 -10.48 18.59
C TYR A 418 -6.24 -9.55 19.64
N ILE A 419 -5.48 -8.58 20.16
CA ILE A 419 -5.94 -7.66 21.21
C ILE A 419 -7.13 -6.80 20.76
N PRO A 420 -7.16 -6.22 19.54
CA PRO A 420 -8.31 -5.46 19.06
C PRO A 420 -9.59 -6.30 18.93
N HIS A 421 -9.47 -7.62 18.75
CA HIS A 421 -10.62 -8.52 18.68
C HIS A 421 -11.18 -8.85 20.08
N LEU A 422 -10.30 -8.97 21.08
CA LEU A 422 -10.67 -9.30 22.46
C LEU A 422 -11.27 -8.11 23.23
N MET A 423 -10.78 -6.89 22.97
CA MET A 423 -11.21 -5.69 23.69
C MET A 423 -12.26 -4.87 22.91
N SER A 424 -13.52 -4.98 23.30
CA SER A 424 -14.64 -4.27 22.63
C SER A 424 -14.68 -2.74 22.84
N GLY A 425 -13.93 -2.18 23.81
CA GLY A 425 -14.01 -0.76 24.20
C GLY A 425 -12.93 0.18 23.62
N GLU A 426 -11.73 -0.32 23.29
CA GLU A 426 -10.58 0.51 22.87
C GLU A 426 -9.87 -0.03 21.60
N ARG A 427 -10.65 -0.58 20.67
CA ARG A 427 -10.14 -1.27 19.45
C ARG A 427 -9.12 -0.47 18.64
N HIS A 428 -9.18 0.85 18.69
CA HIS A 428 -8.37 1.72 17.84
C HIS A 428 -7.01 2.10 18.42
N VAL A 429 -6.76 1.98 19.71
CA VAL A 429 -5.49 2.42 20.31
C VAL A 429 -4.39 1.38 20.10
N PHE A 430 -4.68 0.11 20.39
CA PHE A 430 -3.69 -0.97 20.28
C PHE A 430 -3.30 -1.27 18.82
N ASP A 431 -4.25 -1.22 17.89
CA ASP A 431 -4.00 -1.43 16.46
C ASP A 431 -3.11 -0.30 15.88
N ARG A 432 -3.38 0.96 16.25
CA ARG A 432 -2.59 2.11 15.80
C ARG A 432 -1.13 2.06 16.24
N PHE A 433 -0.86 1.64 17.47
CA PHE A 433 0.48 1.68 18.07
C PHE A 433 1.19 0.31 18.15
N ALA A 434 0.64 -0.73 17.51
CA ALA A 434 1.14 -2.10 17.57
C ALA A 434 2.65 -2.22 17.23
N VAL A 435 3.13 -1.43 16.25
CA VAL A 435 4.55 -1.43 15.87
C VAL A 435 5.43 -0.87 17.00
N ILE A 436 5.02 0.22 17.66
CA ILE A 436 5.79 0.79 18.78
C ILE A 436 5.86 -0.22 19.94
N PHE A 437 4.72 -0.78 20.35
CA PHE A 437 4.68 -1.72 21.47
C PHE A 437 5.51 -2.97 21.19
N SER A 438 5.37 -3.57 19.99
CA SER A 438 6.16 -4.75 19.63
C SER A 438 7.66 -4.47 19.63
N VAL A 439 8.11 -3.38 19.02
CA VAL A 439 9.54 -3.01 18.98
C VAL A 439 10.10 -2.77 20.40
N VAL A 440 9.39 -2.04 21.26
CA VAL A 440 9.85 -1.77 22.63
C VAL A 440 9.97 -3.07 23.44
N ILE A 441 8.95 -3.93 23.38
CA ILE A 441 8.93 -5.20 24.13
C ILE A 441 10.06 -6.12 23.65
N VAL A 442 10.25 -6.25 22.34
CA VAL A 442 11.28 -7.12 21.77
C VAL A 442 12.67 -6.59 22.04
N TRP A 443 12.85 -5.27 22.03
CA TRP A 443 14.13 -4.68 22.37
C TRP A 443 14.50 -4.92 23.84
N ILE A 444 13.55 -4.78 24.77
CA ILE A 444 13.73 -5.14 26.18
C ILE A 444 14.06 -6.63 26.31
N TYR A 445 13.31 -7.50 25.63
CA TYR A 445 13.56 -8.94 25.61
C TYR A 445 14.96 -9.28 25.09
N ALA A 446 15.39 -8.70 23.97
CA ALA A 446 16.72 -8.87 23.41
C ALA A 446 17.83 -8.37 24.34
N HIS A 447 17.60 -7.26 25.05
CA HIS A 447 18.53 -6.74 26.04
C HIS A 447 18.68 -7.70 27.23
N LEU A 448 17.57 -8.22 27.76
CA LEU A 448 17.58 -9.20 28.85
C LEU A 448 18.31 -10.49 28.46
N LEU A 449 18.12 -11.00 27.23
CA LEU A 449 18.88 -12.15 26.73
C LEU A 449 20.38 -11.84 26.59
N THR A 450 20.72 -10.63 26.17
CA THR A 450 22.11 -10.19 26.03
C THR A 450 22.82 -10.13 27.39
N VAL A 451 22.17 -9.52 28.40
CA VAL A 451 22.70 -9.38 29.77
C VAL A 451 22.69 -10.71 30.52
N GLY A 452 21.63 -11.51 30.36
CA GLY A 452 21.49 -12.86 30.91
C GLY A 452 22.51 -13.87 30.38
N GLY A 453 23.31 -13.48 29.38
CA GLY A 453 24.44 -14.27 28.90
C GLY A 453 24.05 -15.40 27.93
N ALA A 454 22.82 -15.40 27.42
CA ALA A 454 22.31 -16.43 26.50
C ALA A 454 23.23 -16.65 25.28
N TYR A 455 23.89 -15.57 24.81
CA TYR A 455 24.75 -15.61 23.64
C TYR A 455 26.25 -15.81 23.93
N LYS A 456 26.69 -15.93 25.19
CA LYS A 456 28.14 -15.96 25.53
C LYS A 456 28.91 -17.13 24.88
N ASN A 457 28.27 -18.29 24.77
CA ASN A 457 28.88 -19.53 24.25
C ASN A 457 28.46 -19.86 22.81
N THR A 458 27.79 -18.93 22.11
CA THR A 458 27.31 -19.13 20.73
C THR A 458 28.36 -18.73 19.69
N PRO A 459 28.26 -19.19 18.44
CA PRO A 459 29.20 -18.79 17.38
C PRO A 459 29.24 -17.26 17.19
N THR A 460 30.41 -16.72 16.79
CA THR A 460 30.62 -15.26 16.62
C THR A 460 29.62 -14.63 15.64
N LYS A 461 29.15 -15.37 14.63
CA LYS A 461 28.11 -14.91 13.70
C LYS A 461 26.77 -14.65 14.40
N THR A 462 26.37 -15.53 15.32
CA THR A 462 25.16 -15.35 16.14
C THR A 462 25.36 -14.23 17.15
N GLN A 463 26.53 -14.14 17.78
CA GLN A 463 26.84 -13.07 18.72
C GLN A 463 26.81 -11.68 18.08
N THR A 464 27.27 -11.54 16.84
CA THR A 464 27.28 -10.25 16.12
C THR A 464 25.90 -9.85 15.64
N SER A 465 25.03 -10.82 15.31
CA SER A 465 23.70 -10.54 14.80
C SER A 465 22.65 -10.38 15.91
N CYS A 466 22.74 -11.13 17.00
CA CYS A 466 21.64 -11.25 17.98
C CYS A 466 21.89 -10.47 19.28
N ARG A 467 23.12 -10.04 19.54
CA ARG A 467 23.40 -9.23 20.72
C ARG A 467 23.16 -7.75 20.46
N THR A 468 22.61 -7.08 21.46
CA THR A 468 22.32 -5.64 21.40
C THR A 468 23.58 -4.75 21.50
N ASP A 469 24.71 -5.28 21.97
CA ASP A 469 25.96 -4.54 22.24
C ASP A 469 27.03 -4.66 21.15
N ARG A 470 26.82 -5.48 20.11
CA ARG A 470 27.86 -5.82 19.11
C ARG A 470 27.70 -5.15 17.74
N ALA A 471 26.78 -4.19 17.60
CA ALA A 471 26.57 -3.50 16.34
C ALA A 471 27.77 -2.64 15.88
N GLY A 472 28.65 -2.23 16.80
CA GLY A 472 29.84 -1.42 16.50
C GLY A 472 29.57 0.01 16.02
N LEU A 473 28.29 0.41 15.91
CA LEU A 473 27.86 1.70 15.39
C LEU A 473 27.98 2.84 16.43
N ILE A 474 27.64 2.58 17.70
CA ILE A 474 27.63 3.61 18.78
C ILE A 474 29.04 4.15 19.05
N GLY A 475 30.06 3.30 18.93
CA GLY A 475 31.47 3.68 19.08
C GLY A 475 32.05 4.35 17.83
N ALA A 476 31.52 4.02 16.65
CA ALA A 476 32.01 4.53 15.37
C ALA A 476 31.37 5.87 14.97
N ALA A 477 30.16 6.15 15.46
CA ALA A 477 29.42 7.36 15.11
C ALA A 477 29.80 8.56 16.00
N PRO A 478 30.07 9.75 15.42
CA PRO A 478 30.20 10.97 16.19
C PRO A 478 28.83 11.38 16.79
N TRP A 479 28.86 12.08 17.93
CA TRP A 479 27.64 12.55 18.60
C TRP A 479 26.80 13.49 17.73
N ILE A 480 27.46 14.43 17.04
CA ILE A 480 26.81 15.39 16.15
C ILE A 480 27.55 15.34 14.80
N ARG A 481 26.81 15.07 13.72
CA ARG A 481 27.30 15.16 12.35
C ARG A 481 26.20 15.66 11.44
N VAL A 482 26.45 16.75 10.73
CA VAL A 482 25.53 17.22 9.69
C VAL A 482 26.04 16.71 8.33
N PRO A 483 25.28 15.85 7.62
CA PRO A 483 25.63 15.47 6.25
C PRO A 483 25.72 16.70 5.35
N TYR A 484 26.71 16.74 4.47
CA TYR A 484 26.93 17.85 3.56
C TYR A 484 27.10 17.36 2.11
N PRO A 485 26.79 18.21 1.11
CA PRO A 485 26.98 17.88 -0.31
C PRO A 485 28.42 17.45 -0.63
N PHE A 486 28.57 16.44 -1.50
CA PHE A 486 29.84 15.93 -2.00
C PHE A 486 30.83 15.48 -0.91
N GLN A 487 30.33 15.00 0.22
CA GLN A 487 31.16 14.57 1.37
C GLN A 487 32.15 13.44 1.05
N TRP A 488 31.91 12.67 -0.01
CA TRP A 488 32.82 11.60 -0.45
C TRP A 488 33.80 12.08 -1.52
N GLY A 489 33.75 13.36 -1.92
CA GLY A 489 34.53 13.97 -3.00
C GLY A 489 33.72 14.23 -4.28
N ALA A 490 34.40 14.73 -5.31
CA ALA A 490 33.78 15.07 -6.58
C ALA A 490 33.20 13.81 -7.28
N PRO A 491 31.96 13.88 -7.81
CA PRO A 491 31.33 12.75 -8.47
C PRO A 491 32.12 12.35 -9.73
N THR A 492 32.21 11.04 -9.98
CA THR A 492 32.81 10.51 -11.21
C THR A 492 31.70 9.97 -12.10
N PHE A 493 31.80 10.21 -13.40
CA PHE A 493 30.77 9.83 -14.35
C PHE A 493 31.30 8.72 -15.26
N ASP A 494 30.68 7.56 -15.15
CA ASP A 494 30.87 6.44 -16.07
C ASP A 494 29.55 6.18 -16.79
N ALA A 495 29.61 6.00 -18.11
CA ALA A 495 28.41 5.82 -18.93
C ALA A 495 27.67 4.52 -18.59
N GLY A 496 28.39 3.42 -18.37
CA GLY A 496 27.80 2.13 -18.04
C GLY A 496 27.08 2.15 -16.69
N GLU A 497 27.73 2.72 -15.68
CA GLU A 497 27.13 2.91 -14.34
C GLU A 497 25.90 3.83 -14.41
N ALA A 498 25.95 4.90 -15.20
CA ALA A 498 24.83 5.82 -15.39
C ALA A 498 23.63 5.16 -16.10
N PHE A 499 23.85 4.35 -17.14
CA PHE A 499 22.76 3.63 -17.83
C PHE A 499 22.09 2.60 -16.91
N ALA A 500 22.88 1.86 -16.14
CA ALA A 500 22.36 0.92 -15.16
C ALA A 500 21.50 1.64 -14.10
N MET A 501 21.97 2.78 -13.60
CA MET A 501 21.25 3.58 -12.60
C MET A 501 20.00 4.25 -13.17
N MET A 502 20.01 4.65 -14.45
CA MET A 502 18.81 5.12 -15.16
C MET A 502 17.74 4.03 -15.23
N ALA A 503 18.11 2.79 -15.57
CA ALA A 503 17.17 1.67 -15.58
C ALA A 503 16.56 1.42 -14.19
N ALA A 504 17.39 1.45 -13.13
CA ALA A 504 16.92 1.33 -11.75
C ALA A 504 15.96 2.46 -11.36
N SER A 505 16.25 3.71 -11.76
CA SER A 505 15.37 4.85 -11.51
C SER A 505 14.01 4.71 -12.21
N PHE A 506 13.98 4.11 -13.40
CA PHE A 506 12.73 3.82 -14.10
C PHE A 506 11.90 2.76 -13.37
N VAL A 507 12.53 1.71 -12.84
CA VAL A 507 11.83 0.72 -12.00
C VAL A 507 11.29 1.37 -10.72
N ALA A 508 12.10 2.19 -10.03
CA ALA A 508 11.69 2.93 -8.84
C ALA A 508 10.53 3.92 -9.11
N LEU A 509 10.46 4.47 -10.32
CA LEU A 509 9.36 5.31 -10.78
C LEU A 509 8.06 4.53 -10.91
N VAL A 510 8.10 3.32 -11.50
CA VAL A 510 6.93 2.43 -11.61
C VAL A 510 6.48 1.99 -10.22
N GLU A 511 7.41 1.55 -9.38
CA GLU A 511 7.19 1.20 -7.97
C GLU A 511 6.47 2.33 -7.21
N SER A 512 7.05 3.53 -7.24
CA SER A 512 6.50 4.70 -6.55
C SER A 512 5.13 5.10 -7.07
N THR A 513 4.84 4.87 -8.35
CA THR A 513 3.52 5.11 -8.92
C THR A 513 2.46 4.21 -8.27
N GLY A 514 2.75 2.92 -8.11
CA GLY A 514 1.90 2.00 -7.35
C GLY A 514 1.73 2.45 -5.91
N ALA A 515 2.83 2.82 -5.25
CA ALA A 515 2.81 3.27 -3.86
C ALA A 515 1.98 4.56 -3.67
N PHE A 516 2.06 5.54 -4.57
CA PHE A 516 1.21 6.74 -4.50
C PHE A 516 -0.28 6.40 -4.62
N ILE A 517 -0.63 5.47 -5.51
CA ILE A 517 -2.01 4.99 -5.64
C ILE A 517 -2.45 4.31 -4.33
N ALA A 518 -1.62 3.43 -3.75
CA ALA A 518 -1.93 2.76 -2.49
C ALA A 518 -2.10 3.76 -1.33
N VAL A 519 -1.14 4.67 -1.14
CA VAL A 519 -1.20 5.73 -0.12
C VAL A 519 -2.46 6.57 -0.24
N SER A 520 -2.86 6.92 -1.46
CA SER A 520 -4.09 7.70 -1.67
C SER A 520 -5.36 6.96 -1.23
N ARG A 521 -5.42 5.65 -1.46
CA ARG A 521 -6.56 4.82 -1.05
C ARG A 521 -6.56 4.61 0.46
N TYR A 522 -5.40 4.36 1.06
CA TYR A 522 -5.26 4.17 2.52
C TYR A 522 -5.48 5.45 3.31
N ALA A 523 -5.16 6.61 2.74
CA ALA A 523 -5.42 7.91 3.35
C ALA A 523 -6.85 8.44 3.09
N SER A 524 -7.72 7.65 2.45
CA SER A 524 -9.05 8.05 1.96
C SER A 524 -9.04 9.40 1.23
N ALA A 525 -8.04 9.57 0.36
CA ALA A 525 -7.92 10.73 -0.50
C ALA A 525 -8.84 10.59 -1.72
N THR A 526 -9.17 11.72 -2.34
CA THR A 526 -9.73 11.73 -3.70
C THR A 526 -8.80 11.00 -4.68
N PRO A 527 -9.32 10.28 -5.69
CA PRO A 527 -8.50 9.61 -6.68
C PRO A 527 -7.42 10.52 -7.28
N LEU A 528 -6.20 10.01 -7.43
CA LEU A 528 -5.09 10.83 -7.92
C LEU A 528 -5.27 11.17 -9.41
N PRO A 529 -5.39 12.46 -9.77
CA PRO A 529 -5.32 12.83 -11.16
C PRO A 529 -3.90 12.54 -11.69
N PRO A 530 -3.75 12.06 -12.94
CA PRO A 530 -2.45 11.73 -13.53
C PRO A 530 -1.43 12.88 -13.51
N SER A 531 -1.88 14.13 -13.46
CA SER A 531 -1.01 15.32 -13.34
C SER A 531 -0.32 15.41 -11.99
N ILE A 532 -1.00 15.08 -10.89
CA ILE A 532 -0.41 15.08 -9.54
C ILE A 532 0.57 13.92 -9.41
N LEU A 533 0.25 12.77 -10.02
CA LEU A 533 1.16 11.63 -10.06
C LEU A 533 2.46 11.94 -10.81
N SER A 534 2.36 12.57 -12.00
CA SER A 534 3.52 13.03 -12.77
C SER A 534 4.37 14.04 -11.99
N ARG A 535 3.71 15.00 -11.31
CA ARG A 535 4.40 15.95 -10.41
C ARG A 535 5.12 15.24 -9.26
N GLY A 536 4.47 14.23 -8.68
CA GLY A 536 5.06 13.39 -7.64
C GLY A 536 6.33 12.67 -8.09
N VAL A 537 6.30 12.09 -9.29
CA VAL A 537 7.46 11.46 -9.92
C VAL A 537 8.58 12.47 -10.21
N GLY A 538 8.25 13.69 -10.65
CA GLY A 538 9.25 14.74 -10.87
C GLY A 538 9.99 15.12 -9.58
N TRP A 539 9.26 15.28 -8.47
CA TRP A 539 9.86 15.54 -7.16
C TRP A 539 10.61 14.34 -6.58
N GLN A 540 10.21 13.11 -6.87
CA GLN A 540 11.00 11.92 -6.56
C GLN A 540 12.34 11.94 -7.31
N GLY A 541 12.36 12.36 -8.59
CA GLY A 541 13.59 12.56 -9.35
C GLY A 541 14.51 13.60 -8.70
N VAL A 542 13.96 14.73 -8.24
CA VAL A 542 14.72 15.72 -7.43
C VAL A 542 15.26 15.09 -6.14
N GLY A 543 14.50 14.18 -5.52
CA GLY A 543 14.98 13.45 -4.35
C GLY A 543 16.15 12.50 -4.64
N ILE A 544 16.17 11.87 -5.82
CA ILE A 544 17.31 11.06 -6.28
C ILE A 544 18.51 11.96 -6.60
N LEU A 545 18.28 13.17 -7.12
CA LEU A 545 19.35 14.16 -7.29
C LEU A 545 19.97 14.52 -5.93
N PHE A 546 19.16 14.76 -4.88
CA PHE A 546 19.69 14.96 -3.53
C PHE A 546 20.46 13.73 -3.01
N SER A 547 19.98 12.52 -3.31
CA SER A 547 20.70 11.28 -3.00
C SER A 547 22.09 11.23 -3.65
N GLY A 548 22.21 11.66 -4.91
CA GLY A 548 23.49 11.77 -5.61
C GLY A 548 24.39 12.89 -5.08
N ILE A 549 23.83 14.08 -4.78
CA ILE A 549 24.59 15.24 -4.28
C ILE A 549 25.16 14.99 -2.89
N PHE A 550 24.36 14.47 -1.96
CA PHE A 550 24.82 14.18 -0.59
C PHE A 550 25.56 12.85 -0.51
N GLY A 551 25.45 11.98 -1.52
CA GLY A 551 26.11 10.69 -1.54
C GLY A 551 25.53 9.71 -0.54
N THR A 552 24.24 9.42 -0.68
CA THR A 552 23.54 8.40 0.13
C THR A 552 23.95 6.97 -0.23
N GLY A 553 24.66 6.79 -1.34
CA GLY A 553 25.06 5.49 -1.90
C GLY A 553 23.90 4.64 -2.42
N ASN A 554 22.67 5.16 -2.38
CA ASN A 554 21.49 4.50 -2.89
C ASN A 554 20.40 5.50 -3.32
N GLY A 555 19.60 5.14 -4.32
CA GLY A 555 18.49 5.97 -4.79
C GLY A 555 17.28 5.96 -3.85
N SER A 556 16.40 6.95 -4.02
CA SER A 556 15.20 7.15 -3.20
C SER A 556 13.91 6.78 -3.94
N SER A 557 12.96 6.14 -3.25
CA SER A 557 11.62 5.78 -3.74
C SER A 557 10.58 5.96 -2.61
N VAL A 558 9.30 5.90 -2.94
CA VAL A 558 8.23 5.89 -1.95
C VAL A 558 8.30 4.61 -1.11
N SER A 559 8.25 4.76 0.21
CA SER A 559 8.30 3.63 1.16
C SER A 559 6.96 2.88 1.20
N VAL A 560 6.97 1.66 0.68
CA VAL A 560 5.80 0.76 0.65
C VAL A 560 5.44 0.26 2.04
N GLU A 561 6.43 0.08 2.91
CA GLU A 561 6.25 -0.29 4.32
C GLU A 561 5.45 0.77 5.07
N ASN A 562 5.78 2.04 4.85
CA ASN A 562 5.03 3.17 5.41
C ASN A 562 3.64 3.31 4.78
N ALA A 563 3.47 2.93 3.51
CA ALA A 563 2.14 2.83 2.90
C ALA A 563 1.30 1.73 3.58
N GLY A 564 1.89 0.58 3.89
CA GLY A 564 1.24 -0.47 4.69
C GLY A 564 0.91 -0.01 6.11
N LEU A 565 1.80 0.76 6.74
CA LEU A 565 1.56 1.33 8.07
C LEU A 565 0.34 2.27 8.08
N LEU A 566 0.13 3.07 7.03
CA LEU A 566 -1.06 3.90 6.88
C LEU A 566 -2.35 3.06 6.85
N ALA A 567 -2.32 1.90 6.18
CA ALA A 567 -3.46 0.99 6.11
C ALA A 567 -3.81 0.38 7.47
N LEU A 568 -2.80 0.02 8.27
CA LEU A 568 -2.97 -0.53 9.62
C LEU A 568 -3.48 0.54 10.59
N THR A 569 -2.78 1.67 10.67
CA THR A 569 -3.10 2.73 11.64
C THR A 569 -4.37 3.51 11.29
N ARG A 570 -4.78 3.50 10.02
CA ARG A 570 -5.90 4.29 9.49
C ARG A 570 -5.75 5.79 9.77
N VAL A 571 -4.51 6.29 9.77
CA VAL A 571 -4.16 7.70 9.97
C VAL A 571 -3.55 8.25 8.69
N GLY A 572 -4.35 8.85 7.82
CA GLY A 572 -3.92 9.47 6.57
C GLY A 572 -3.33 10.88 6.73
N SER A 573 -3.09 11.37 7.95
CA SER A 573 -2.70 12.77 8.17
C SER A 573 -1.30 13.08 7.64
N ARG A 574 -1.20 14.10 6.78
CA ARG A 574 0.09 14.56 6.24
C ARG A 574 1.01 15.15 7.30
N ARG A 575 0.45 15.78 8.35
CA ARG A 575 1.25 16.36 9.43
C ARG A 575 2.07 15.29 10.16
N VAL A 576 1.50 14.10 10.34
CA VAL A 576 2.18 12.95 10.99
C VAL A 576 3.44 12.56 10.20
N VAL A 577 3.32 12.46 8.87
CA VAL A 577 4.45 12.14 7.99
C VAL A 577 5.50 13.26 7.97
N GLN A 578 5.09 14.53 8.06
CA GLN A 578 6.02 15.66 8.18
C GLN A 578 6.78 15.66 9.52
N ILE A 579 6.11 15.31 10.62
CA ILE A 579 6.75 15.10 11.93
C ILE A 579 7.76 13.96 11.85
N SER A 580 7.39 12.86 11.16
CA SER A 580 8.30 11.74 10.90
C SER A 580 9.58 12.18 10.16
N ALA A 581 9.44 13.02 9.13
CA ALA A 581 10.59 13.59 8.44
C ALA A 581 11.46 14.48 9.34
N GLY A 582 10.84 15.20 10.28
CA GLY A 582 11.55 15.93 11.34
C GLY A 582 12.39 15.00 12.22
N PHE A 583 11.83 13.86 12.63
CA PHE A 583 12.59 12.84 13.37
C PHE A 583 13.74 12.25 12.55
N MET A 584 13.53 11.96 11.26
CA MET A 584 14.60 11.49 10.37
C MET A 584 15.77 12.48 10.32
N ILE A 585 15.49 13.77 10.13
CA ILE A 585 16.53 14.81 10.12
C ILE A 585 17.20 14.91 11.50
N PHE A 586 16.42 14.94 12.58
CA PHE A 586 16.95 15.05 13.94
C PHE A 586 17.90 13.89 14.30
N PHE A 587 17.46 12.63 14.12
CA PHE A 587 18.28 11.45 14.41
C PHE A 587 19.37 11.18 13.37
N SER A 588 19.30 11.80 12.18
CA SER A 588 20.44 11.76 11.26
C SER A 588 21.60 12.65 11.73
N ILE A 589 21.30 13.74 12.43
CA ILE A 589 22.29 14.67 12.97
C ILE A 589 22.89 14.12 14.27
N LEU A 590 22.05 13.54 15.12
CA LEU A 590 22.46 12.86 16.35
C LEU A 590 22.83 11.41 16.08
N GLY A 591 24.12 11.13 15.94
CA GLY A 591 24.60 9.84 15.44
C GLY A 591 24.57 8.64 16.37
N LYS A 592 24.18 8.83 17.64
CA LYS A 592 24.26 7.80 18.68
C LYS A 592 22.90 7.25 19.09
#